data_AF-M1A529-F1
#
_entry.id   AF-M1A529-F1
#
_cell.length_a   1.000
_cell.length_b   1.000
_cell.length_c   1.000
_cell.angle_alpha   90.00
_cell.angle_beta   90.00
_cell.angle_gamma   90.00
#
_symmetry.space_group_name_H-M   'P 1'
#
loop_
_entity.id
_entity.type
_entity.pdbx_description
1 polymer ?
#
loop_
_entity_poly.entity_id
_entity_poly.type
_entity_poly.pdbx_seq_one_letter_code
_entity_poly.pdbx_strand_id
1 'polypeptide(L)' 'MVCPPAVHLNPVKYEDPLQFNPWRWEGIELNGASRNFMAFGGGMRFCIGADFAKVQMAVFLHCFVTTYK' A
#
# COMPACT_ATOMS: atom_id res chain seq x y z
N MET A 1 7.18 -9.95 -17.14
CA MET A 1 6.33 -8.78 -16.86
C MET A 1 5.59 -9.03 -15.55
N VAL A 2 5.55 -8.07 -14.63
CA VAL A 2 4.82 -8.20 -13.36
C VAL A 2 3.49 -7.47 -13.49
N CYS A 3 2.39 -8.09 -13.04
CA CYS A 3 1.07 -7.46 -12.96
C CYS A 3 0.73 -7.22 -11.48
N PRO A 4 1.02 -6.03 -10.92
CA PRO A 4 0.72 -5.73 -9.51
C PRO A 4 -0.74 -5.96 -9.11
N PRO A 5 -1.75 -5.56 -9.94
CA PRO A 5 -3.15 -5.83 -9.63
C PRO A 5 -3.45 -7.32 -9.44
N ALA A 6 -2.86 -8.21 -10.26
CA ALA A 6 -3.06 -9.65 -10.12
C ALA A 6 -2.50 -10.20 -8.81
N VAL A 7 -1.48 -9.56 -8.22
CA VAL A 7 -0.96 -9.93 -6.89
C VAL A 7 -1.81 -9.33 -5.78
N HIS A 8 -2.19 -8.05 -5.89
CA HIS A 8 -2.96 -7.33 -4.87
C HIS A 8 -4.41 -7.81 -4.77
N LEU A 9 -4.95 -8.35 -5.85
CA LEU A 9 -6.31 -8.88 -5.91
C LEU A 9 -6.38 -10.41 -5.82
N ASN A 10 -5.28 -11.07 -5.46
CA ASN A 10 -5.24 -12.53 -5.37
C ASN A 10 -5.97 -13.02 -4.09
N PRO A 11 -7.09 -13.77 -4.21
CA PRO A 11 -7.85 -14.25 -3.05
C PRO A 11 -7.11 -15.31 -2.22
N VAL A 12 -6.07 -15.95 -2.78
CA VAL A 12 -5.20 -16.88 -2.03
C VAL A 12 -4.24 -16.12 -1.11
N LYS A 13 -3.93 -14.85 -1.42
CA LYS A 13 -3.04 -14.00 -0.61
C LYS A 13 -3.79 -13.09 0.35
N TYR A 14 -4.94 -12.59 -0.07
CA TYR A 14 -5.71 -11.59 0.66
C TYR A 14 -7.16 -12.06 0.76
N GLU A 15 -7.65 -12.23 1.98
CA GLU A 15 -9.08 -12.48 2.25
C GLU A 15 -9.92 -11.31 1.75
N ASP A 16 -10.98 -11.56 0.99
CA ASP A 16 -11.83 -10.51 0.39
C ASP A 16 -11.05 -9.37 -0.28
N PRO A 17 -10.28 -9.66 -1.35
CA PRO A 17 -9.35 -8.70 -1.94
C PRO A 17 -10.01 -7.46 -2.55
N LEU A 18 -11.30 -7.53 -2.83
CA LEU A 18 -12.10 -6.43 -3.38
C LEU A 18 -12.69 -5.52 -2.28
N GLN A 19 -12.65 -5.94 -1.02
CA GLN A 19 -13.13 -5.14 0.10
C GLN A 19 -12.07 -4.11 0.51
N PHE A 20 -12.50 -2.86 0.67
CA PHE A 20 -11.69 -1.84 1.33
C PHE A 20 -11.62 -2.13 2.84
N ASN A 21 -10.54 -2.79 3.27
CA ASN A 21 -10.28 -3.12 4.67
C ASN A 21 -8.88 -2.62 5.08
N PRO A 22 -8.77 -1.44 5.71
CA PRO A 22 -7.49 -0.91 6.20
C PRO A 22 -6.83 -1.80 7.27
N TRP A 23 -7.62 -2.50 8.09
CA TRP A 23 -7.15 -3.37 9.18
C TRP A 23 -6.37 -4.58 8.68
N ARG A 24 -6.47 -4.90 7.39
CA ARG A 24 -5.66 -5.95 6.74
C ARG A 24 -4.16 -5.83 7.01
N TRP A 25 -3.68 -4.61 7.27
CA TRP A 25 -2.26 -4.32 7.44
C TRP A 25 -1.82 -4.21 8.91
N GLU A 26 -2.74 -4.40 9.86
CA GLU A 26 -2.41 -4.32 11.29
C GLU A 26 -1.47 -5.47 11.69
N GLY A 27 -0.37 -5.13 12.37
CA GLY A 27 0.65 -6.10 12.80
C GLY A 27 1.48 -6.72 11.66
N ILE A 28 1.32 -6.24 10.42
CA ILE A 28 2.11 -6.71 9.27
C ILE A 28 3.27 -5.75 9.00
N GLU A 29 4.50 -6.25 9.16
CA GLU A 29 5.71 -5.54 8.75
C GLU A 29 5.83 -5.53 7.21
N LEU A 30 5.43 -4.42 6.59
CA LEU A 30 5.59 -4.21 5.14
C LEU A 30 6.98 -3.65 4.83
N ASN A 31 7.88 -4.55 4.46
CA ASN A 31 9.20 -4.19 3.95
C ASN A 31 9.14 -3.78 2.46
N GLY A 32 9.86 -2.72 2.09
CA GLY A 32 9.86 -2.15 0.71
C GLY A 32 10.36 -3.11 -0.39
N ALA A 33 10.95 -4.25 -0.01
CA ALA A 33 11.37 -5.31 -0.91
C ALA A 33 10.37 -6.48 -1.02
N SER A 34 9.19 -6.39 -0.39
CA SER A 34 8.19 -7.46 -0.41
C SER A 34 7.61 -7.68 -1.80
N ARG A 35 7.39 -8.96 -2.15
CA ARG A 35 6.67 -9.37 -3.38
C ARG A 35 5.16 -9.45 -3.18
N ASN A 36 4.67 -9.22 -1.97
CA ASN A 36 3.25 -9.33 -1.63
C ASN A 36 2.54 -7.99 -1.82
N PHE A 37 3.17 -6.89 -1.41
CA PHE A 37 2.67 -5.54 -1.60
C PHE A 37 3.65 -4.71 -2.41
N MET A 38 3.20 -4.22 -3.57
CA MET A 38 4.06 -3.65 -4.62
C MET A 38 3.52 -2.30 -5.10
N ALA A 39 2.87 -1.52 -4.23
CA ALA A 39 2.32 -0.21 -4.58
C ALA A 39 3.41 0.79 -5.03
N PHE A 40 4.64 0.61 -4.55
CA PHE A 40 5.80 1.43 -4.87
C PHE A 40 6.87 0.67 -5.66
N GLY A 41 6.48 -0.43 -6.30
CA GLY A 41 7.42 -1.36 -6.97
C GLY A 41 8.12 -2.29 -5.97
N GLY A 42 9.30 -2.78 -6.34
CA GLY A 42 10.10 -3.70 -5.53
C GLY A 42 11.52 -3.89 -6.06
N GLY A 43 12.40 -4.44 -5.22
CA GLY A 43 13.80 -4.71 -5.58
C GLY A 43 14.66 -3.46 -5.74
N MET A 44 15.70 -3.54 -6.56
CA MET A 44 16.72 -2.47 -6.70
C MET A 44 16.19 -1.18 -7.35
N ARG A 45 15.05 -1.27 -8.04
CA ARG A 45 14.37 -0.12 -8.68
C ARG A 45 13.09 0.25 -7.93
N PHE A 46 13.12 0.11 -6.60
CA PHE A 46 12.05 0.58 -5.74
C PHE A 46 11.84 2.09 -5.89
N CYS A 47 10.61 2.56 -5.73
CA CYS A 47 10.31 3.99 -5.85
C CYS A 47 11.10 4.79 -4.80
N ILE A 48 12.01 5.66 -5.26
CA ILE A 48 12.81 6.53 -4.40
C ILE A 48 11.94 7.50 -3.59
N GLY A 49 10.75 7.83 -4.11
CA GLY A 49 9.78 8.70 -3.44
C GLY A 49 8.79 7.99 -2.54
N ALA A 50 8.93 6.67 -2.29
CA ALA A 50 7.92 5.91 -1.55
C ALA A 50 7.64 6.48 -0.15
N ASP A 51 8.69 6.79 0.61
CA ASP A 51 8.53 7.29 1.98
C ASP A 51 8.05 8.74 2.00
N PHE A 52 8.52 9.57 1.05
CA PHE A 52 8.00 10.92 0.86
C PHE A 52 6.50 10.91 0.54
N ALA A 53 6.07 10.05 -0.41
CA ALA A 53 4.68 9.93 -0.79
C ALA A 53 3.80 9.46 0.38
N LYS A 54 4.26 8.49 1.18
CA LYS A 54 3.53 8.04 2.38
C LYS A 54 3.32 9.18 3.37
N VAL A 55 4.36 9.97 3.66
CA VAL A 55 4.26 11.13 4.56
C VAL A 55 3.31 12.18 3.99
N GLN A 56 3.46 12.51 2.71
CA GLN A 56 2.59 13.48 2.03
C GLN A 56 1.11 13.05 2.08
N MET A 57 0.83 11.77 1.80
CA MET A 57 -0.53 11.21 1.88
C MET A 57 -1.08 11.24 3.31
N ALA A 58 -0.26 10.90 4.31
CA ALA A 58 -0.69 10.94 5.70
C ALA A 58 -1.04 12.37 6.15
N VAL A 59 -0.22 13.36 5.79
CA VAL A 59 -0.49 14.78 6.07
C VAL A 59 -1.75 15.24 5.34
N PHE A 60 -1.90 14.90 4.07
CA PHE A 60 -3.09 15.23 3.29
C PHE A 60 -4.36 14.67 3.93
N LEU A 61 -4.36 13.37 4.27
CA LEU A 61 -5.51 12.72 4.91
C LEU A 61 -5.82 13.35 6.27
N HIS A 62 -4.80 13.64 7.08
CA HIS A 62 -4.98 14.33 8.36
C HIS A 62 -5.67 15.69 8.19
N CYS A 63 -5.15 16.56 7.31
CA CYS A 63 -5.76 17.86 7.04
C CYS A 63 -7.17 17.71 6.47
N PHE A 64 -7.39 16.76 5.56
CA PHE A 64 -8.67 16.52 4.92
C PHE A 64 -9.75 16.13 5.94
N VAL A 65 -9.51 15.11 6.77
CA VAL A 65 -10.51 14.61 7.72
C VAL A 65 -10.73 15.52 8.94
N THR A 66 -9.78 16.40 9.25
CA THR A 66 -9.89 17.34 10.39
C THR A 66 -10.51 18.68 10.00
N THR A 67 -10.37 19.09 8.74
CA THR A 67 -10.79 20.43 8.27
C THR A 67 -12.08 20.38 7.46
N TYR A 68 -12.40 19.25 6.83
CA TYR A 68 -13.56 19.11 5.95
C TYR A 68 -14.49 17.99 6.44
N LYS A 69 -15.81 18.22 6.28
CA LYS A 69 -16.88 17.24 6.55
C LYS A 69 -17.79 17.13 5.34
#